data_AF-A0AB33AGZ0-F1
#
_entry.id   AF-A0AB33AGZ0-F1
#
_cell.length_a   1.000
_cell.length_b   1.000
_cell.length_c   1.000
_cell.angle_alpha   90.00
_cell.angle_beta   90.00
_cell.angle_gamma   90.00
#
_symmetry.space_group_name_H-M   'P 1'
#
loop_
_entity.id
_entity.type
_entity.pdbx_description
1 polymer ?
#
loop_
_entity_poly.entity_id
_entity_poly.type
_entity_poly.pdbx_seq_one_letter_code
_entity_poly.pdbx_strand_id
1 'polypeptide(L)'
;MAGDENVLKVDLAALGKLGPHLRMLAGQLTESTAASVAAPAGADPGLAALYGVSKAIVDVKRVGAARLNTIADFSDEAQHVLAVTTGGLESGLRSLPSIYQPPLRA
;
A
#
# COMPACT_ATOMS: atom_id res chain seq x y z
N MET A 1 -23.88 16.18 7.85
CA MET A 1 -22.86 15.30 8.46
C MET A 1 -22.94 13.85 7.97
N ALA A 2 -24.11 13.29 7.60
CA ALA A 2 -24.21 11.90 7.10
C ALA A 2 -23.44 11.58 5.79
N GLY A 3 -23.06 12.61 5.01
CA GLY A 3 -22.27 12.42 3.78
C GLY A 3 -20.82 12.01 4.06
N ASP A 4 -20.16 12.63 5.05
CA ASP A 4 -18.74 12.41 5.38
C ASP A 4 -18.49 11.02 5.98
N GLU A 5 -19.41 10.52 6.78
CA GLU A 5 -19.27 9.20 7.42
C GLU A 5 -19.30 8.06 6.39
N ASN A 6 -20.09 8.23 5.32
CA ASN A 6 -20.11 7.29 4.21
C ASN A 6 -18.82 7.36 3.38
N VAL A 7 -18.26 8.55 3.18
CA VAL A 7 -16.98 8.73 2.48
C VAL A 7 -15.86 8.05 3.24
N LEU A 8 -15.74 8.28 4.55
CA LEU A 8 -14.70 7.68 5.37
C LEU A 8 -14.80 6.14 5.42
N LYS A 9 -16.01 5.58 5.49
CA LYS A 9 -16.23 4.12 5.41
C LYS A 9 -15.78 3.55 4.07
N VAL A 10 -16.06 4.25 2.98
CA VAL A 10 -15.62 3.84 1.63
C VAL A 10 -14.09 3.89 1.53
N ASP A 11 -13.46 4.96 2.02
CA ASP A 11 -12.01 5.12 1.97
C ASP A 11 -11.28 4.07 2.82
N LEU A 12 -11.78 3.76 4.02
CA LEU A 12 -11.26 2.68 4.87
C LEU A 12 -11.36 1.31 4.18
N ALA A 13 -12.48 1.05 3.49
CA ALA A 13 -12.65 -0.18 2.73
C ALA A 13 -11.72 -0.24 1.50
N ALA A 14 -11.41 0.90 0.89
CA ALA A 14 -10.45 0.99 -0.20
C ALA A 14 -9.01 0.75 0.30
N LEU A 15 -8.61 1.39 1.40
CA LEU A 15 -7.30 1.17 2.04
C LEU A 15 -7.08 -0.29 2.41
N GLY A 16 -8.10 -0.96 2.98
CA GLY A 16 -8.01 -2.38 3.33
C GLY A 16 -7.91 -3.34 2.14
N LYS A 17 -8.26 -2.89 0.92
CA LYS A 17 -8.03 -3.67 -0.32
C LYS A 17 -6.67 -3.37 -0.94
N LEU A 18 -6.11 -2.19 -0.66
CA LEU A 18 -4.90 -1.70 -1.31
C LEU A 18 -3.68 -2.52 -0.89
N GLY A 19 -3.52 -2.81 0.41
CA GLY A 19 -2.42 -3.62 0.93
C GLY A 19 -2.28 -4.98 0.25
N PRO A 20 -3.32 -5.84 0.26
CA PRO A 20 -3.29 -7.14 -0.41
C PRO A 20 -2.99 -7.06 -1.92
N HIS A 21 -3.59 -6.10 -2.63
CA HIS A 21 -3.36 -5.92 -4.07
C HIS A 21 -1.91 -5.53 -4.37
N LEU A 22 -1.32 -4.61 -3.61
CA LEU A 22 0.06 -4.18 -3.80
C LEU A 22 1.06 -5.31 -3.51
N ARG A 23 0.81 -6.12 -2.47
CA ARG A 23 1.64 -7.29 -2.17
C ARG A 23 1.56 -8.37 -3.25
N MET A 24 0.37 -8.60 -3.80
CA MET A 24 0.21 -9.49 -4.97
C MET A 24 1.02 -8.99 -6.16
N LEU A 25 0.94 -7.70 -6.50
CA LEU A 25 1.73 -7.11 -7.59
C LEU A 25 3.24 -7.21 -7.31
N ALA A 26 3.68 -6.96 -6.07
CA ALA A 26 5.07 -7.12 -5.66
C ALA A 26 5.56 -8.57 -5.84
N GLY A 27 4.72 -9.55 -5.49
CA GLY A 27 4.96 -10.97 -5.72
C GLY A 27 5.15 -11.28 -7.20
N GLN A 28 4.23 -10.83 -8.05
CA GLN A 28 4.32 -11.00 -9.51
C GLN A 28 5.59 -10.38 -10.11
N LEU A 29 5.98 -9.18 -9.65
CA LEU A 29 7.25 -8.57 -10.07
C LEU A 29 8.44 -9.45 -9.68
N THR A 30 8.45 -9.96 -8.45
CA THR A 30 9.52 -10.80 -7.92
C THR A 30 9.62 -12.13 -8.67
N GLU A 31 8.49 -12.80 -8.92
CA GLU A 31 8.42 -14.05 -9.68
C GLU A 31 8.86 -13.87 -11.15
N SER A 32 8.48 -12.75 -11.77
CA SER A 32 8.89 -12.42 -13.15
C SER A 32 10.36 -12.04 -13.30
N THR A 33 11.11 -11.99 -12.20
CA THR A 33 12.52 -11.62 -12.18
C THR A 33 13.36 -12.88 -12.34
N ALA A 34 14.05 -13.01 -13.48
CA ALA A 34 14.89 -14.16 -13.76
C ALA A 34 16.05 -14.29 -12.75
N ALA A 35 16.37 -15.53 -12.37
CA ALA A 35 17.50 -15.83 -11.51
C ALA A 35 18.82 -15.47 -12.23
N SER A 36 19.51 -14.43 -11.75
CA SER A 36 20.90 -14.06 -12.09
C SER A 36 21.21 -13.91 -13.59
N VAL A 37 21.17 -12.66 -14.09
CA VAL A 37 21.67 -12.33 -15.43
C VAL A 37 23.11 -11.82 -15.34
N ALA A 38 24.07 -12.74 -15.28
CA ALA A 38 25.50 -12.42 -15.30
C ALA A 38 26.10 -12.76 -16.66
N ALA A 39 26.89 -11.84 -17.22
CA ALA A 39 27.58 -12.09 -18.48
C ALA A 39 28.62 -13.22 -18.30
N PRO A 40 28.78 -14.12 -19.29
CA PRO A 40 29.88 -15.09 -19.29
C PRO A 40 31.25 -14.39 -19.22
N ALA A 41 32.21 -15.03 -18.55
CA ALA A 41 33.59 -14.52 -18.54
C ALA A 41 34.14 -14.48 -19.98
N GLY A 42 34.69 -13.33 -20.38
CA GLY A 42 35.20 -13.13 -21.75
C GLY A 42 34.13 -12.81 -22.81
N ALA A 43 32.89 -12.48 -22.40
CA ALA A 43 31.87 -11.99 -23.32
C ALA A 43 32.36 -10.75 -24.10
N ASP A 44 32.00 -10.67 -25.38
CA ASP A 44 32.29 -9.48 -26.17
C ASP A 44 31.55 -8.25 -25.62
N PRO A 45 32.01 -7.02 -25.90
CA PRO A 45 31.40 -5.81 -25.35
C PRO A 45 29.92 -5.65 -25.67
N GLY A 46 29.46 -6.11 -26.83
CA GLY A 46 28.05 -6.04 -27.24
C GLY A 46 27.19 -6.96 -26.39
N LEU A 47 27.60 -8.21 -26.22
CA LEU A 47 26.92 -9.17 -25.35
C LEU A 47 26.95 -8.71 -23.89
N ALA A 48 28.09 -8.23 -23.39
CA ALA A 48 28.21 -7.70 -22.03
C ALA A 48 27.23 -6.54 -21.77
N ALA A 49 27.02 -5.65 -22.74
CA ALA A 49 26.05 -4.57 -22.65
C ALA A 49 24.60 -5.08 -22.52
N LEU A 50 24.21 -6.11 -23.29
CA LEU A 50 22.88 -6.73 -23.19
C LEU A 50 22.62 -7.36 -21.82
N TYR A 51 23.64 -8.02 -21.24
CA TYR A 51 23.56 -8.53 -19.87
C TYR A 51 23.47 -7.39 -18.84
N GLY A 52 24.17 -6.27 -19.07
CA GLY A 52 24.05 -5.06 -18.26
C GLY A 52 22.64 -4.48 -18.25
N VAL A 53 21.99 -4.37 -19.41
CA VAL A 53 20.59 -3.94 -19.53
C VAL A 53 19.65 -4.91 -18.80
N SER A 54 19.85 -6.21 -18.97
CA SER A 54 19.05 -7.23 -18.32
C SER A 54 19.16 -7.18 -16.80
N LYS A 55 20.37 -6.95 -16.27
CA LYS A 55 20.58 -6.70 -14.84
C LYS A 55 19.86 -5.44 -14.36
N ALA A 56 19.95 -4.34 -15.10
CA ALA A 56 19.25 -3.10 -14.74
C ALA A 56 17.73 -3.29 -14.66
N ILE A 57 17.15 -4.08 -15.58
CA ILE A 57 15.72 -4.43 -15.54
C ILE A 57 15.39 -5.23 -14.27
N VAL A 58 16.21 -6.21 -13.92
CA VAL A 58 16.06 -7.00 -12.69
C VAL A 58 16.12 -6.11 -11.44
N ASP A 59 17.06 -5.19 -11.38
CA ASP A 59 17.21 -4.27 -10.25
C ASP A 59 16.00 -3.33 -10.11
N VAL A 60 15.48 -2.79 -11.24
CA VAL A 60 14.26 -1.97 -11.24
C VAL A 60 13.05 -2.77 -10.76
N LYS A 61 12.90 -4.02 -11.20
CA LYS A 61 11.80 -4.88 -10.73
C LYS A 61 11.88 -5.12 -9.21
N ARG A 62 13.09 -5.37 -8.69
CA ARG A 62 13.31 -5.56 -7.25
C ARG A 62 12.97 -4.31 -6.44
N VAL A 63 13.42 -3.15 -6.90
CA VAL A 63 13.10 -1.86 -6.26
C VAL A 63 11.60 -1.58 -6.33
N GLY A 64 10.96 -1.87 -7.47
CA GLY A 64 9.51 -1.75 -7.65
C GLY A 64 8.73 -2.60 -6.65
N ALA A 65 9.06 -3.90 -6.54
CA ALA A 65 8.44 -4.80 -5.59
C ALA A 65 8.61 -4.32 -4.13
N ALA A 66 9.80 -3.87 -3.75
CA ALA A 66 10.06 -3.33 -2.42
C ALA A 66 9.18 -2.10 -2.11
N ARG A 67 9.07 -1.16 -3.06
CA ARG A 67 8.22 0.03 -2.91
C ARG A 67 6.74 -0.33 -2.78
N LEU A 68 6.25 -1.28 -3.57
CA LEU A 68 4.87 -1.75 -3.48
C LEU A 68 4.57 -2.32 -2.08
N ASN A 69 5.49 -3.10 -1.50
CA ASN A 69 5.34 -3.59 -0.13
C ASN A 69 5.33 -2.46 0.89
N THR A 70 6.22 -1.46 0.77
CA THR A 70 6.21 -0.30 1.67
C THR A 70 4.90 0.49 1.61
N ILE A 71 4.34 0.68 0.42
CA ILE A 71 3.04 1.36 0.26
C ILE A 71 1.90 0.50 0.84
N ALA A 72 1.98 -0.83 0.71
CA ALA A 72 1.04 -1.75 1.34
C ALA A 72 1.06 -1.62 2.87
N ASP A 73 2.25 -1.62 3.48
CA ASP A 73 2.41 -1.47 4.92
C ASP A 73 1.88 -0.11 5.41
N PHE A 74 2.18 0.97 4.68
CA PHE A 74 1.62 2.29 4.96
C PHE A 74 0.09 2.32 4.87
N SER A 75 -0.50 1.62 3.89
CA SER A 75 -1.94 1.59 3.69
C SER A 75 -2.66 0.84 4.80
N ASP A 76 -2.08 -0.27 5.26
CA ASP A 76 -2.60 -1.05 6.39
C ASP A 76 -2.54 -0.23 7.69
N GLU A 77 -1.42 0.47 7.93
CA GLU A 77 -1.27 1.35 9.09
C GLU A 77 -2.27 2.52 9.04
N ALA A 78 -2.41 3.17 7.89
CA ALA A 78 -3.38 4.26 7.71
C ALA A 78 -4.81 3.78 7.96
N GLN A 79 -5.18 2.60 7.44
CA GLN A 79 -6.49 2.00 7.70
C GLN A 79 -6.69 1.76 9.20
N HIS A 80 -5.69 1.20 9.88
CA HIS A 80 -5.75 0.90 11.31
C HIS A 80 -5.92 2.18 12.15
N VAL A 81 -5.04 3.17 11.97
CA VAL A 81 -5.06 4.42 12.72
C VAL A 81 -6.37 5.18 12.51
N LEU A 82 -6.83 5.27 11.27
CA LEU A 82 -8.09 5.95 10.97
C LEU A 82 -9.28 5.22 11.60
N ALA A 83 -9.36 3.89 11.49
CA ALA A 83 -10.44 3.12 12.09
C ALA A 83 -10.48 3.26 13.63
N VAL A 84 -9.33 3.19 14.30
CA VAL A 84 -9.22 3.38 15.76
C VAL A 84 -9.61 4.80 16.16
N THR A 85 -9.10 5.80 15.45
CA THR A 85 -9.38 7.21 15.75
C THR A 85 -10.87 7.51 15.60
N THR A 86 -11.50 7.06 14.52
CA THR A 86 -12.94 7.25 14.31
C THR A 86 -13.78 6.58 15.38
N GLY A 87 -13.45 5.33 15.77
CA GLY A 87 -14.15 4.65 16.86
C GLY A 87 -14.01 5.38 18.21
N GLY A 88 -12.82 5.92 18.48
CA GLY A 88 -12.56 6.74 19.67
C GLY A 88 -13.37 8.03 19.68
N LEU A 89 -13.42 8.77 18.56
CA LEU A 89 -14.24 9.98 18.43
C LEU A 89 -15.74 9.68 18.60
N GLU A 90 -16.24 8.60 17.99
CA GLU A 90 -17.65 8.22 18.11
C GLU A 90 -18.02 7.87 19.55
N SER A 91 -17.18 7.09 20.24
CA SER A 91 -17.36 6.78 21.65
C SER A 91 -17.30 8.03 22.52
N GLY A 92 -16.34 8.92 22.26
CA GLY A 92 -16.19 10.19 22.96
C GLY A 92 -17.44 11.06 22.81
N LEU A 93 -17.93 11.23 21.58
CA LEU A 93 -19.13 11.99 21.27
C LEU A 93 -20.37 11.42 21.99
N ARG A 94 -20.55 10.09 21.97
CA ARG A 94 -21.65 9.43 22.68
C ARG A 94 -21.56 9.58 24.20
N SER A 95 -20.35 9.68 24.73
CA SER A 95 -20.10 9.87 26.17
C SER A 95 -20.23 11.32 26.66
N LEU A 96 -20.44 12.29 25.76
CA LEU A 96 -20.59 13.68 26.16
C LEU A 96 -21.81 13.87 27.08
N PRO A 97 -21.69 14.71 28.13
CA PRO A 97 -22.84 15.15 28.92
C PRO A 97 -23.95 15.72 28.04
N SER A 98 -25.21 15.50 28.41
CA SER A 98 -26.38 15.90 27.60
C SER A 98 -26.43 17.38 27.23
N ILE A 99 -25.80 18.25 28.03
CA ILE A 99 -25.66 19.69 27.76
C ILE A 99 -24.81 20.00 26.53
N TYR A 100 -23.96 19.06 26.09
CA TYR A 100 -23.11 19.17 24.90
C TYR A 100 -23.57 18.28 23.75
N GLN A 101 -24.65 17.51 23.93
CA GLN A 101 -25.21 16.69 22.85
C GLN A 101 -26.05 17.56 21.90
N PRO A 102 -25.89 17.43 20.58
CA PRO A 102 -26.74 18.13 19.63
C PRO A 102 -28.20 17.68 19.82
N PRO A 103 -29.18 18.59 19.66
CA PRO A 103 -30.59 18.24 19.81
C PRO A 103 -30.95 17.11 18.84
N LEU A 104 -31.65 16.10 19.36
CA LEU A 104 -32.21 15.01 18.56
C LEU A 104 -33.06 15.65 17.46
N ARG A 105 -32.65 15.49 16.19
CA ARG A 105 -33.47 15.94 15.06
C ARG A 105 -34.76 15.12 15.07
N ALA A 106 -35.89 15.82 15.17
CA ALA A 106 -37.24 15.27 15.07
C ALA A 106 -37.50 14.64 13.70
#